data_AF-A0A061FJY0-F1
#
_entry.id   AF-A0A061FJY0-F1
#
_cell.length_a   1.000
_cell.length_b   1.000
_cell.length_c   1.000
_cell.angle_alpha   90.00
_cell.angle_beta   90.00
_cell.angle_gamma   90.00
#
_symmetry.space_group_name_H-M   'P 1'
#
loop_
_entity.id
_entity.type
_entity.pdbx_description
1 polymer ?
#
loop_
_entity_poly.entity_id
_entity_poly.type
_entity_poly.pdbx_seq_one_letter_code
_entity_poly.pdbx_strand_id
1 'polypeptide(L)'
;MNYKHILIHLSNEQDFNRIWTKQTWFIANQKMRVFKWTPEFETKKEPSTVPVWISFPNLKAHLFEKSALLLIAKAIGNPLCIDETTANGTRPSVARVCIEYDCLKPPVDSVWIVVSKRGSKDMSGGYLQKVEFLRCRNTVIIVATLATASRNV
;
A
#
# COMPACT_ATOMS: atom_id res chain seq x y z
N MET A 1 15.23 22.53 5.44
CA MET A 1 13.77 22.42 5.63
C MET A 1 13.25 23.79 6.04
N ASN A 2 12.10 24.24 5.52
CA ASN A 2 11.47 25.51 5.91
C ASN A 2 10.41 25.25 7.00
N TYR A 3 9.87 26.30 7.64
CA TYR A 3 8.80 26.22 8.67
C TYR A 3 7.51 25.53 8.19
N LYS A 4 7.38 25.26 6.88
CA LYS A 4 6.25 24.58 6.26
C LYS A 4 6.39 23.05 6.20
N HIS A 5 7.53 22.50 6.60
CA HIS A 5 7.79 21.06 6.57
C HIS A 5 8.21 20.57 7.95
N ILE A 6 7.60 19.47 8.39
CA ILE A 6 7.92 18.79 9.62
C ILE A 6 8.43 17.39 9.24
N LEU A 7 9.54 16.99 9.85
CA LEU A 7 10.03 15.62 9.80
C LEU A 7 9.55 14.88 11.05
N ILE A 8 8.85 13.77 10.85
CA ILE A 8 8.42 12.89 11.94
C ILE A 8 9.22 11.61 11.86
N HIS A 9 9.91 11.28 12.95
CA HIS A 9 10.68 10.05 13.08
C HIS A 9 9.87 9.03 13.88
N LEU A 10 9.49 7.93 13.23
CA LEU A 10 8.70 6.86 13.83
C LEU A 10 9.59 5.64 14.05
N SER A 11 9.51 5.03 15.23
CA SER A 11 10.26 3.81 15.58
C SER A 11 9.54 2.53 15.19
N ASN A 12 8.22 2.61 14.97
CA ASN A 12 7.35 1.47 14.69
C ASN A 12 6.85 1.53 13.24
N GLU A 13 7.00 0.42 12.51
CA GLU A 13 6.61 0.31 11.10
C GLU A 13 5.08 0.33 10.92
N GLN A 14 4.33 -0.29 11.83
CA GLN A 14 2.87 -0.26 11.79
C GLN A 14 2.32 1.16 11.97
N ASP A 15 2.89 1.94 12.89
CA ASP A 15 2.54 3.35 13.09
C ASP A 15 2.93 4.20 11.88
N PHE A 16 4.11 3.94 11.29
CA PHE A 16 4.53 4.57 10.04
C PHE A 16 3.53 4.30 8.92
N ASN A 17 3.17 3.04 8.69
CA ASN A 17 2.20 2.65 7.67
C ASN A 17 0.83 3.28 7.94
N ARG A 18 0.37 3.32 9.19
CA ARG A 18 -0.89 3.97 9.57
C ARG A 18 -0.90 5.47 9.27
N ILE A 19 0.20 6.17 9.58
CA ILE A 19 0.32 7.61 9.34
C ILE A 19 0.43 7.92 7.85
N TRP A 20 1.21 7.11 7.13
CA TRP A 20 1.46 7.30 5.70
C TRP A 20 0.25 6.96 4.83
N THR A 21 -0.43 5.83 5.10
CA THR A 21 -1.62 5.38 4.33
C THR A 21 -2.80 6.32 4.43
N LYS A 22 -2.96 7.06 5.54
CA LYS A 22 -3.99 8.09 5.66
C LYS A 22 -3.76 9.24 4.68
N GLN A 23 -2.52 9.45 4.25
CA GLN A 23 -2.03 10.47 3.31
C GLN A 23 -2.32 11.93 3.64
N THR A 24 -3.38 12.26 4.39
CA THR A 24 -3.79 13.61 4.77
C THR A 24 -4.22 13.64 6.23
N TRP A 25 -3.75 14.64 6.94
CA TRP A 25 -4.02 14.94 8.33
C TRP A 25 -4.46 16.40 8.45
N PHE A 26 -5.25 16.70 9.48
CA PHE A 26 -5.60 18.05 9.86
C PHE A 26 -5.03 18.32 11.25
N ILE A 27 -4.16 19.32 11.36
CA ILE A 27 -3.57 19.75 12.63
C ILE A 27 -3.90 21.23 12.79
N ALA A 28 -4.55 21.62 13.89
CA ALA A 28 -5.02 22.99 14.12
C ALA A 28 -5.78 23.58 12.92
N ASN A 29 -6.67 22.78 12.32
CA ASN A 29 -7.45 23.13 11.12
C ASN A 29 -6.62 23.38 9.84
N GLN A 30 -5.32 23.06 9.84
CA GLN A 30 -4.46 23.11 8.66
C GLN A 30 -4.33 21.71 8.04
N LYS A 31 -4.58 21.62 6.73
CA LYS A 31 -4.41 20.38 5.95
C LYS A 31 -2.93 20.10 5.73
N MET A 32 -2.53 18.86 6.00
CA MET A 32 -1.16 18.39 5.86
C MET A 32 -1.14 17.00 5.22
N ARG A 33 -0.45 16.75 4.11
CA ARG A 33 -0.28 15.38 3.55
C ARG A 33 0.88 14.67 4.20
N VAL A 34 1.04 13.37 4.00
CA VAL A 34 2.21 12.64 4.48
C VAL A 34 2.90 11.98 3.30
N PHE A 35 4.21 12.15 3.25
CA PHE A 35 5.11 11.49 2.31
C PHE A 35 6.16 10.70 3.06
N LYS A 36 6.57 9.59 2.46
CA LYS A 36 7.74 8.85 2.90
C LYS A 36 8.98 9.66 2.53
N TRP A 37 9.84 9.90 3.52
CA TRP A 37 11.15 10.50 3.28
C TRP A 37 12.04 9.51 2.53
N THR A 38 12.78 10.01 1.55
CA THR A 38 13.91 9.30 0.92
C THR A 38 15.10 10.25 0.82
N PRO A 39 16.34 9.77 0.64
CA PRO A 39 17.50 10.63 0.42
C PRO A 39 17.34 11.58 -0.76
N GLU A 40 16.56 11.19 -1.77
CA GLU A 40 16.23 11.96 -2.98
C GLU A 40 15.01 12.88 -2.79
N PHE A 41 14.49 13.00 -1.56
CA PHE A 41 13.30 13.79 -1.29
C PHE A 41 13.56 15.29 -1.53
N GLU A 42 12.79 15.87 -2.43
CA GLU A 42 12.82 17.30 -2.72
C GLU A 42 11.54 17.99 -2.24
N THR A 43 11.66 19.08 -1.47
CA THR A 43 10.49 19.80 -0.93
C THR A 43 9.59 20.43 -2.00
N LYS A 44 10.13 20.65 -3.21
CA LYS A 44 9.42 21.25 -4.35
C LYS A 44 8.75 20.22 -5.26
N LYS A 45 9.00 18.93 -5.06
CA LYS A 45 8.53 17.85 -5.93
C LYS A 45 7.72 16.85 -5.12
N GLU A 46 6.53 16.50 -5.60
CA GLU A 46 5.80 15.38 -5.00
C GLU A 46 6.49 14.06 -5.39
N PRO A 47 6.80 13.17 -4.43
CA PRO A 47 7.32 11.86 -4.76
C PRO A 47 6.27 11.07 -5.55
N SER A 48 6.72 10.30 -6.53
CA SER A 48 5.82 9.46 -7.34
C SER A 48 5.32 8.24 -6.59
N THR A 49 6.09 7.78 -5.62
CA THR A 49 5.77 6.62 -4.78
C THR A 49 4.84 7.02 -3.65
N VAL A 50 3.63 6.46 -3.66
CA VAL A 50 2.57 6.77 -2.70
C VAL A 50 1.83 5.49 -2.27
N PRO A 51 1.16 5.49 -1.11
CA PRO A 51 0.32 4.38 -0.71
C PRO A 51 -0.98 4.43 -1.51
N VAL A 52 -1.33 3.35 -2.19
CA VAL A 52 -2.52 3.21 -3.02
C VAL A 52 -3.33 2.01 -2.55
N TRP A 53 -4.64 2.19 -2.43
CA TRP A 53 -5.54 1.08 -2.17
C TRP A 53 -5.91 0.39 -3.48
N ILE A 54 -5.67 -0.92 -3.54
CA ILE A 54 -6.12 -1.78 -4.61
C ILE A 54 -7.23 -2.70 -4.11
N SER A 55 -8.21 -2.95 -4.97
CA SER A 55 -9.34 -3.85 -4.69
C SER A 55 -9.32 -5.05 -5.65
N PHE A 56 -9.62 -6.22 -5.11
CA PHE A 56 -9.82 -7.47 -5.83
C PHE A 56 -11.30 -7.87 -5.71
N PRO A 57 -12.15 -7.45 -6.66
CA PRO A 57 -13.56 -7.82 -6.65
C PRO A 57 -13.73 -9.32 -6.90
N ASN A 58 -14.69 -9.94 -6.21
CA ASN A 58 -15.08 -11.34 -6.34
C ASN A 58 -13.89 -12.34 -6.25
N LEU A 59 -12.90 -12.01 -5.43
CA LEU A 59 -11.78 -12.91 -5.16
C LEU A 59 -12.30 -14.24 -4.57
N LYS A 60 -11.67 -15.37 -4.90
CA LYS A 60 -12.10 -16.67 -4.36
C LYS A 60 -11.83 -16.71 -2.85
N ALA A 61 -12.78 -17.24 -2.07
CA ALA A 61 -12.74 -17.23 -0.60
C ALA A 61 -11.45 -17.81 0.00
N HIS A 62 -10.87 -18.85 -0.59
CA HIS A 62 -9.61 -19.45 -0.12
C HIS A 62 -8.38 -18.54 -0.28
N LEU A 63 -8.49 -17.43 -1.03
CA LEU A 63 -7.44 -16.43 -1.21
C LEU A 63 -7.64 -15.18 -0.34
N PHE A 64 -8.64 -15.17 0.55
CA PHE A 64 -8.82 -14.11 1.55
C PHE A 64 -7.83 -14.21 2.72
N GLU A 65 -7.03 -15.28 2.77
CA GLU A 65 -5.96 -15.38 3.77
C GLU A 65 -4.96 -14.23 3.60
N LYS A 66 -4.55 -13.63 4.71
CA LYS A 66 -3.59 -12.51 4.73
C LYS A 66 -2.34 -12.81 3.89
N SER A 67 -1.76 -14.00 4.01
CA SER A 67 -0.55 -14.38 3.27
C SER A 67 -0.78 -14.38 1.75
N ALA A 68 -1.90 -14.94 1.28
CA ALA A 68 -2.29 -14.96 -0.12
C ALA A 68 -2.56 -13.56 -0.67
N LEU A 69 -3.28 -12.72 0.07
CA LEU A 69 -3.55 -11.33 -0.32
C LEU A 69 -2.27 -10.51 -0.48
N LEU A 70 -1.34 -10.62 0.47
CA LEU A 70 -0.05 -9.93 0.39
C LEU A 70 0.80 -10.46 -0.77
N LEU A 71 0.76 -11.76 -1.04
CA LEU A 71 1.48 -12.36 -2.18
C LEU A 71 0.94 -11.84 -3.53
N ILE A 72 -0.39 -11.81 -3.70
CA ILE A 72 -1.03 -11.28 -4.92
C ILE A 72 -0.72 -9.79 -5.06
N ALA A 73 -0.85 -9.01 -3.99
CA ALA A 73 -0.56 -7.59 -3.99
C ALA A 73 0.91 -7.27 -4.32
N LYS A 74 1.84 -8.14 -3.90
CA LYS A 74 3.28 -8.02 -4.19
C LYS A 74 3.60 -8.05 -5.69
N ALA A 75 2.75 -8.67 -6.50
CA ALA A 75 2.89 -8.65 -7.96
C ALA A 75 2.58 -7.26 -8.58
N ILE A 76 1.90 -6.37 -7.83
CA ILE A 76 1.46 -5.06 -8.29
C ILE A 76 2.31 -3.94 -7.68
N GLY A 77 2.64 -4.05 -6.38
CA GLY A 77 3.47 -3.09 -5.64
C GLY A 77 3.90 -3.65 -4.28
N ASN A 78 4.50 -2.83 -3.43
CA ASN A 78 4.95 -3.30 -2.12
C ASN A 78 3.80 -3.28 -1.09
N PRO A 79 3.32 -4.41 -0.55
CA PRO A 79 2.18 -4.42 0.37
C PRO A 79 2.48 -3.73 1.70
N LEU A 80 1.58 -2.86 2.16
CA LEU A 80 1.70 -2.12 3.42
C LEU A 80 0.76 -2.65 4.50
N CYS A 81 -0.53 -2.83 4.15
CA CYS A 81 -1.55 -3.33 5.07
C CYS A 81 -2.78 -3.85 4.33
N ILE A 82 -3.66 -4.54 5.05
CA ILE A 82 -4.94 -5.05 4.56
C ILE A 82 -6.06 -4.22 5.17
N ASP A 83 -7.11 -3.94 4.39
CA ASP A 83 -8.30 -3.24 4.88
C ASP A 83 -8.99 -4.04 5.99
N GLU A 84 -9.48 -3.36 7.03
CA GLU A 84 -10.08 -4.01 8.20
C GLU A 84 -11.27 -4.90 7.85
N THR A 85 -12.10 -4.52 6.87
CA THR A 85 -13.25 -5.34 6.43
C THR A 85 -12.80 -6.60 5.72
N THR A 86 -11.67 -6.54 5.01
CA THR A 86 -11.05 -7.70 4.36
C THR A 86 -10.39 -8.61 5.39
N ALA A 87 -9.66 -8.03 6.34
CA ALA A 87 -9.00 -8.78 7.42
C ALA A 87 -10.01 -9.51 8.33
N ASN A 88 -11.14 -8.87 8.63
CA ASN A 88 -12.21 -9.46 9.45
C ASN A 88 -13.18 -10.34 8.63
N GLY A 89 -13.05 -10.39 7.30
CA GLY A 89 -13.95 -11.16 6.44
C GLY A 89 -15.40 -10.68 6.42
N THR A 90 -15.70 -9.46 6.89
CA THR A 90 -17.07 -8.95 7.01
C THR A 90 -17.70 -8.56 5.66
N ARG A 91 -16.87 -8.36 4.62
CA ARG A 91 -17.31 -8.06 3.25
C ARG A 91 -16.61 -8.95 2.22
N PRO A 92 -17.04 -10.22 2.04
CA PRO A 92 -16.36 -11.18 1.18
C PRO A 92 -16.49 -10.88 -0.33
N SER A 93 -17.26 -9.87 -0.73
CA SER A 93 -17.41 -9.49 -2.14
C SER A 93 -16.19 -8.77 -2.71
N VAL A 94 -15.36 -8.14 -1.86
CA VAL A 94 -14.18 -7.38 -2.30
C VAL A 94 -13.09 -7.49 -1.24
N ALA A 95 -11.92 -7.98 -1.64
CA ALA A 95 -10.72 -7.87 -0.83
C ALA A 95 -9.95 -6.58 -1.17
N ARG A 96 -9.39 -5.90 -0.18
CA ARG A 96 -8.57 -4.69 -0.39
C ARG A 96 -7.25 -4.75 0.32
N VAL A 97 -6.21 -4.28 -0.37
CA VAL A 97 -4.84 -4.19 0.15
C VAL A 97 -4.30 -2.80 -0.17
N CYS A 98 -3.58 -2.19 0.78
CA CYS A 98 -2.81 -0.99 0.53
C CYS A 98 -1.40 -1.37 0.10
N ILE A 99 -0.92 -0.79 -0.99
CA ILE A 99 0.41 -1.00 -1.54
C ILE A 99 1.15 0.33 -1.66
N GLU A 100 2.45 0.32 -1.43
CA GLU A 100 3.36 1.35 -1.92
C GLU A 100 3.54 1.15 -3.43
N TYR A 101 3.17 2.16 -4.20
CA TYR A 101 3.10 2.11 -5.65
C TYR A 101 3.66 3.38 -6.29
N ASP A 102 4.42 3.21 -7.37
CA ASP A 102 4.97 4.31 -8.16
C ASP A 102 3.95 4.78 -9.21
N CYS A 103 3.36 5.96 -8.99
CA CYS A 103 2.34 6.52 -9.88
C CYS A 103 2.82 6.85 -11.30
N LEU A 104 4.13 6.79 -11.57
CA LEU A 104 4.65 6.92 -12.94
C LEU A 104 4.42 5.65 -13.76
N LYS A 105 4.15 4.51 -13.10
CA LYS A 105 3.83 3.25 -13.77
C LYS A 105 2.34 3.21 -14.15
N PRO A 106 1.98 2.60 -15.29
CA PRO A 106 0.59 2.42 -15.65
C PRO A 106 -0.11 1.47 -14.67
N PRO A 107 -1.36 1.75 -14.27
CA PRO A 107 -2.10 0.88 -13.36
C PRO A 107 -2.27 -0.52 -13.97
N VAL A 108 -2.19 -1.53 -13.11
CA VAL A 108 -2.38 -2.93 -13.50
C VAL A 108 -3.87 -3.25 -13.46
N ASP A 109 -4.48 -3.58 -14.61
CA ASP A 109 -5.91 -3.89 -14.66
C ASP A 109 -6.25 -5.29 -14.14
N SER A 110 -5.28 -6.21 -14.20
CA SER A 110 -5.48 -7.59 -13.77
C SER A 110 -4.17 -8.34 -13.49
N VAL A 111 -4.27 -9.37 -12.65
CA VAL A 111 -3.17 -10.29 -12.30
C VAL A 111 -3.59 -11.73 -12.55
N TRP A 112 -2.68 -12.54 -13.10
CA TRP A 112 -2.93 -13.97 -13.30
C TRP A 112 -2.63 -14.75 -12.02
N ILE A 113 -3.64 -15.42 -11.47
CA ILE A 113 -3.48 -16.24 -10.26
C ILE A 113 -3.44 -17.71 -10.67
N VAL A 114 -2.32 -18.36 -10.41
CA VAL A 114 -2.16 -19.81 -10.59
C VAL A 114 -2.66 -20.53 -9.35
N VAL A 115 -3.51 -21.54 -9.54
CA VAL A 115 -4.06 -22.36 -8.47
C VAL A 115 -3.53 -23.77 -8.63
N SER A 116 -2.49 -24.11 -7.87
CA SER A 116 -1.97 -25.48 -7.81
C SER A 116 -2.89 -26.35 -6.94
N LYS A 117 -3.32 -27.51 -7.47
CA LYS A 117 -4.00 -28.53 -6.66
C LYS A 117 -2.95 -29.43 -6.01
N ARG A 118 -3.06 -29.67 -4.69
CA ARG A 118 -2.20 -30.64 -4.01
C ARG A 118 -2.37 -32.02 -4.69
N GLY A 119 -1.26 -32.61 -5.14
CA GLY A 119 -1.23 -33.94 -5.75
C GLY A 119 -1.25 -34.00 -7.28
N SER A 120 -1.45 -32.86 -7.98
CA SER A 120 -1.25 -32.79 -9.44
C SER A 120 0.00 -31.96 -9.75
N LYS A 121 0.88 -32.48 -10.62
CA LYS A 121 2.03 -31.73 -11.16
C LYS A 121 1.62 -30.70 -12.21
N ASP A 122 0.34 -30.64 -12.56
CA ASP A 122 -0.17 -29.75 -13.59
C ASP A 122 -0.40 -28.35 -13.01
N MET A 123 0.50 -27.42 -13.35
CA MET A 123 0.35 -25.97 -13.09
C MET A 123 -0.69 -25.31 -14.01
N SER A 124 -1.49 -26.09 -14.75
CA SER A 124 -2.33 -25.65 -15.86
C SER A 124 -3.57 -24.84 -15.45
N GLY A 125 -3.88 -24.77 -14.16
CA GLY A 125 -5.05 -24.07 -13.64
C GLY A 125 -4.72 -22.66 -13.17
N GLY A 126 -5.32 -21.63 -13.79
CA GLY A 126 -5.26 -20.26 -13.31
C GLY A 126 -6.47 -19.45 -13.74
N TYR A 127 -6.59 -18.23 -13.23
CA TYR A 127 -7.60 -17.29 -13.69
C TYR A 127 -7.11 -15.85 -13.59
N LEU A 128 -7.67 -14.99 -14.43
CA LEU A 128 -7.39 -13.57 -14.42
C LEU A 128 -8.19 -12.90 -13.31
N GLN A 129 -7.50 -12.33 -12.32
CA GLN A 129 -8.11 -11.55 -11.26
C GLN A 129 -8.05 -10.08 -11.63
N LYS A 130 -9.22 -9.43 -11.75
CA LYS A 130 -9.32 -7.97 -11.95
C LYS A 130 -8.76 -7.22 -10.73
N VAL A 131 -8.12 -6.09 -10.99
CA VAL A 131 -7.57 -5.16 -9.99
C VAL A 131 -8.17 -3.78 -10.20
N GLU A 132 -8.60 -3.12 -9.13
CA GLU A 132 -9.17 -1.77 -9.19
C GLU A 132 -8.37 -0.83 -8.27
N PHE A 133 -7.79 0.21 -8.85
CA PHE A 133 -7.02 1.23 -8.13
C PHE A 133 -7.95 2.33 -7.58
N LEU A 134 -7.86 2.60 -6.28
CA LEU A 134 -8.51 3.74 -5.64
C LEU A 134 -7.53 4.92 -5.61
N ARG A 135 -7.78 5.94 -6.43
CA ARG A 135 -6.95 7.16 -6.48
C ARG A 135 -7.27 8.12 -5.32
N CYS A 136 -6.24 8.70 -4.74
CA CYS A 136 -6.35 9.85 -3.84
C CYS A 136 -6.10 11.17 -4.59
N ARG A 137 -6.92 12.20 -4.33
CA ARG A 137 -6.86 13.55 -4.94
C ARG A 137 -5.97 14.52 -4.13
N ASN A 138 -5.43 15.54 -4.81
CA ASN A 138 -4.32 16.46 -4.46
C ASN A 138 -4.31 17.25 -3.09
N THR A 139 -3.09 17.73 -2.72
CA THR A 139 -2.70 19.02 -2.03
C THR A 139 -2.09 19.01 -0.57
N VAL A 140 -0.88 19.63 -0.40
CA VAL A 140 0.03 20.09 0.75
C VAL A 140 0.72 19.03 1.66
N ILE A 141 1.96 19.20 2.20
CA ILE A 141 3.00 18.15 2.52
C ILE A 141 3.53 18.06 4.00
N ILE A 142 3.69 16.86 4.57
CA ILE A 142 4.44 16.40 5.78
C ILE A 142 5.36 15.27 5.33
N VAL A 143 6.51 15.12 5.97
CA VAL A 143 7.46 14.07 5.63
C VAL A 143 7.67 13.17 6.86
N ALA A 144 7.40 11.87 6.72
CA ALA A 144 7.61 10.86 7.75
C ALA A 144 8.79 9.96 7.36
N THR A 145 9.62 9.61 8.34
CA THR A 145 10.73 8.66 8.19
C THR A 145 10.61 7.54 9.23
N LEU A 146 10.99 6.32 8.85
CA LEU A 146 11.13 5.19 9.77
C LEU A 146 12.56 5.16 10.30
N ALA A 147 12.70 5.06 11.61
CA ALA A 147 13.95 4.87 12.31
C ALA A 147 14.58 3.50 11.96
N THR A 148 15.44 3.42 10.95
CA THR A 148 16.35 2.29 10.89
C THR A 148 17.43 2.52 11.92
N ALA A 149 17.38 1.77 13.02
CA ALA A 149 18.46 1.70 14.00
C ALA A 149 19.73 1.25 13.27
N SER A 150 20.63 2.20 12.97
CA SER A 150 22.01 1.90 12.64
C SER A 150 22.61 1.21 13.86
N ARG A 151 22.81 -0.11 13.79
CA ARG A 151 23.73 -0.78 14.70
C ARG A 151 25.12 -0.24 14.36
N ASN A 152 25.60 0.68 15.19
CA ASN A 152 27.00 1.05 15.22
C ASN A 152 27.83 -0.22 15.43
N VAL A 153 28.75 -0.48 14.52
CA VAL A 153 29.95 -1.29 14.76
C VAL A 153 31.08 -0.31 14.98
#